data_AF-A0AAN2FH65-F1
#
_entry.id   AF-A0AAN2FH65-F1
#
_cell.length_a   1.000
_cell.length_b   1.000
_cell.length_c   1.000
_cell.angle_alpha   90.00
_cell.angle_beta   90.00
_cell.angle_gamma   90.00
#
_symmetry.space_group_name_H-M   'P 1'
#
loop_
_entity.id
_entity.type
_entity.pdbx_description
1 polymer ?
#
loop_
_entity_poly.entity_id
_entity_poly.type
_entity_poly.pdbx_seq_one_letter_code
_entity_poly.pdbx_strand_id
1 'polypeptide(L)'
;MKLLLTQQQHIAGMGWKMLNLNTLNLFTLPLNGGAAETAQDDLRLPAAVGDEARNDYLRGVSALGNLLFWACENPNYTDHKADLPALGAFLKHTADMARAAEFMAGNLEALANELTEESANAPI
;
A
#
# COMPACT_ATOMS: atom_id res chain seq x y z
N MET A 1 -44.94 -14.00 -13.18
CA MET A 1 -43.72 -14.79 -12.91
C MET A 1 -42.48 -14.33 -13.68
N LYS A 2 -42.59 -13.72 -14.88
CA LYS A 2 -41.43 -13.15 -15.61
C LYS A 2 -40.84 -11.88 -14.97
N LEU A 3 -41.65 -11.04 -14.30
CA LEU A 3 -41.17 -9.79 -13.68
C LEU A 3 -40.29 -9.97 -12.43
N LEU A 4 -40.47 -11.06 -11.67
CA LEU A 4 -39.66 -11.35 -10.49
C LEU A 4 -38.25 -11.86 -10.86
N LEU A 5 -38.14 -12.59 -11.98
CA LEU A 5 -36.87 -13.10 -12.49
C LEU A 5 -35.97 -11.97 -13.06
N THR A 6 -36.56 -10.92 -13.65
CA THR A 6 -35.79 -9.79 -14.21
C THR A 6 -35.22 -8.88 -13.11
N GLN A 7 -35.93 -8.73 -11.98
CA GLN A 7 -35.42 -7.99 -10.82
C GLN A 7 -34.33 -8.77 -10.07
N GLN A 8 -34.41 -10.10 -10.03
CA GLN A 8 -33.40 -10.93 -9.38
C GLN A 8 -32.08 -10.96 -10.17
N GLN A 9 -32.13 -10.80 -11.49
CA GLN A 9 -30.92 -10.62 -12.33
C GLN A 9 -30.33 -9.22 -12.21
N HIS A 10 -31.15 -8.19 -11.97
CA HIS A 10 -30.64 -6.84 -11.71
C HIS A 10 -29.94 -6.71 -10.35
N ILE A 11 -30.39 -7.44 -9.33
CA ILE A 11 -29.78 -7.41 -7.98
C ILE A 11 -28.52 -8.30 -7.92
N ALA A 12 -28.48 -9.40 -8.68
CA ALA A 12 -27.28 -10.24 -8.81
C ALA A 12 -26.15 -9.57 -9.60
N GLY A 13 -26.45 -8.55 -10.41
CA GLY A 13 -25.46 -7.78 -11.18
C GLY A 13 -24.83 -6.59 -10.45
N MET A 14 -25.25 -6.30 -9.21
CA MET A 14 -24.90 -5.03 -8.53
C MET A 14 -24.09 -5.20 -7.23
N GLY A 15 -23.77 -6.45 -6.84
CA GLY A 15 -23.03 -6.77 -5.60
C GLY A 15 -21.51 -6.92 -5.76
N TRP A 16 -21.00 -6.98 -6.99
CA TRP A 16 -19.58 -6.90 -7.30
C TRP A 16 -19.38 -5.81 -8.34
N LYS A 17 -19.46 -4.55 -7.92
CA LYS A 17 -18.66 -3.52 -8.60
C LYS A 17 -17.21 -3.96 -8.42
N MET A 18 -16.73 -4.62 -9.48
CA MET A 18 -15.37 -5.04 -9.73
C MET A 18 -14.41 -4.12 -8.98
N LEU A 19 -13.73 -4.67 -7.97
CA LEU A 19 -12.34 -4.28 -7.80
C LEU A 19 -11.74 -4.52 -9.19
N ASN A 20 -11.33 -3.42 -9.85
CA ASN A 20 -10.74 -3.49 -11.17
C ASN A 20 -9.66 -4.59 -11.13
N LEU A 21 -9.77 -5.59 -12.02
CA LEU A 21 -8.87 -6.74 -12.03
C LEU A 21 -7.39 -6.31 -12.09
N ASN A 22 -7.10 -5.18 -12.73
CA ASN A 22 -5.75 -4.58 -12.72
C ASN A 22 -5.34 -4.15 -11.31
N THR A 23 -6.23 -3.52 -10.54
CA THR A 23 -5.92 -3.09 -9.17
C THR A 23 -5.75 -4.28 -8.22
N LEU A 24 -6.55 -5.33 -8.37
CA LEU A 24 -6.41 -6.54 -7.55
C LEU A 24 -5.11 -7.31 -7.88
N ASN A 25 -4.76 -7.38 -9.18
CA ASN A 25 -3.48 -7.91 -9.62
C ASN A 25 -2.33 -7.11 -9.01
N LEU A 26 -2.36 -5.78 -9.04
CA LEU A 26 -1.34 -4.93 -8.43
C LEU A 26 -1.06 -5.25 -6.96
N PHE A 27 -2.10 -5.55 -6.15
CA PHE A 27 -1.93 -5.92 -4.74
C PHE A 27 -1.35 -7.33 -4.53
N THR A 28 -1.45 -8.21 -5.51
CA THR A 28 -1.00 -9.61 -5.41
C THR A 28 0.24 -9.92 -6.24
N LEU A 29 0.68 -8.98 -7.09
CA LEU A 29 1.90 -9.06 -7.90
C LEU A 29 3.13 -9.57 -7.14
N PRO A 30 3.47 -9.05 -5.94
CA PRO A 30 4.64 -9.52 -5.21
C PRO A 30 4.50 -10.96 -4.68
N LEU A 31 3.27 -11.47 -4.57
CA LEU A 31 2.98 -12.83 -4.09
C LEU A 31 2.91 -13.83 -5.24
N ASN A 32 2.45 -13.38 -6.40
CA ASN A 32 2.19 -14.24 -7.56
C ASN A 32 3.30 -14.17 -8.62
N GLY A 33 4.20 -13.18 -8.55
CA GLY A 33 5.38 -13.06 -9.41
C GLY A 33 5.10 -12.84 -10.90
N GLY A 34 3.84 -12.67 -11.28
CA GLY A 34 3.44 -12.58 -12.68
C GLY A 34 2.76 -11.25 -12.99
N ALA A 35 3.49 -10.36 -13.67
CA ALA A 35 2.95 -9.14 -14.28
C ALA A 35 2.39 -9.39 -15.70
N ALA A 36 1.97 -10.62 -16.00
CA ALA A 36 1.38 -10.97 -17.28
C ALA A 36 0.21 -10.00 -17.54
N GLU A 37 0.36 -9.18 -18.58
CA GLU A 37 -0.58 -8.13 -19.01
C GLU A 37 -0.52 -6.76 -18.30
N THR A 38 0.50 -6.48 -17.46
CA THR A 38 0.69 -5.13 -16.88
C THR A 38 1.74 -4.34 -17.65
N ALA A 39 1.40 -3.14 -18.12
CA ALA A 39 2.37 -2.28 -18.79
C ALA A 39 3.44 -1.79 -17.80
N GLN A 40 4.65 -1.59 -18.28
CA GLN A 40 5.77 -1.12 -17.47
C GLN A 40 5.46 0.19 -16.70
N ASP A 41 4.87 1.16 -17.39
CA ASP A 41 4.53 2.46 -16.78
C ASP A 41 3.44 2.32 -15.69
N ASP A 42 2.58 1.31 -15.81
CA ASP A 42 1.55 0.99 -14.81
C ASP A 42 2.15 0.39 -13.52
N LEU A 43 3.39 -0.11 -13.56
CA LEU A 43 4.14 -0.58 -12.39
C LEU A 43 4.95 0.54 -11.74
N ARG A 44 5.51 1.46 -12.54
CA ARG A 44 6.34 2.55 -12.04
C ARG A 44 5.56 3.58 -11.22
N LEU A 45 4.33 3.88 -11.63
CA LEU A 45 3.48 4.80 -10.88
C LEU A 45 3.23 4.33 -9.43
N PRO A 46 2.74 3.11 -9.17
CA PRO A 46 2.58 2.62 -7.81
C PRO A 46 3.92 2.42 -7.08
N ALA A 47 5.03 2.14 -7.79
CA ALA A 47 6.36 2.11 -7.17
C ALA A 47 6.75 3.48 -6.59
N ALA A 48 6.60 4.54 -7.38
CA ALA A 48 6.86 5.91 -6.93
C ALA A 48 5.96 6.32 -5.77
N VAL A 49 4.66 5.97 -5.82
CA VAL A 49 3.72 6.21 -4.72
C VAL A 49 4.12 5.47 -3.45
N GLY A 50 4.62 4.24 -3.55
CA GLY A 50 5.13 3.47 -2.40
C GLY A 50 6.35 4.14 -1.75
N ASP A 51 7.26 4.67 -2.56
CA ASP A 51 8.44 5.42 -2.10
C ASP A 51 8.07 6.74 -1.40
N GLU A 52 7.09 7.46 -1.93
CA GLU A 52 6.53 8.66 -1.30
C GLU A 52 5.84 8.32 0.02
N ALA A 53 4.98 7.28 0.03
CA ALA A 53 4.31 6.82 1.23
C ALA A 53 5.30 6.43 2.34
N ARG A 54 6.40 5.74 1.99
CA ARG A 54 7.50 5.46 2.94
C ARG A 54 8.06 6.74 3.54
N ASN A 55 8.34 7.75 2.72
CA ASN A 55 8.88 9.03 3.19
C ASN A 55 7.90 9.73 4.14
N ASP A 56 6.61 9.74 3.80
CA ASP A 56 5.58 10.35 4.63
C ASP A 56 5.39 9.62 5.97
N TYR A 57 5.48 8.28 6.00
CA TYR A 57 5.52 7.54 7.26
C TYR A 57 6.72 7.97 8.13
N LEU A 58 7.91 8.07 7.55
CA LEU A 58 9.11 8.50 8.28
C LEU A 58 9.00 9.94 8.80
N ARG A 59 8.40 10.85 8.02
CA ARG A 59 8.08 12.21 8.45
C ARG A 59 7.11 12.22 9.63
N GLY A 60 6.06 11.39 9.57
CA GLY A 60 5.10 11.22 10.66
C GLY A 60 5.75 10.71 11.94
N VAL A 61 6.65 9.71 11.83
CA VAL A 61 7.44 9.22 12.97
C VAL A 61 8.31 10.33 13.57
N SER A 62 8.95 11.14 12.74
CA SER A 62 9.76 12.28 13.21
C SER A 62 8.92 13.31 13.97
N ALA A 63 7.74 13.68 13.45
CA ALA A 63 6.83 14.61 14.11
C ALA A 63 6.34 14.08 15.46
N LEU A 64 6.02 12.78 15.55
CA LEU A 64 5.66 12.12 16.80
C LEU A 64 6.82 12.10 17.80
N GLY A 65 8.04 11.82 17.34
CA GLY A 65 9.24 11.90 18.17
C GLY A 65 9.42 13.28 18.79
N ASN A 66 9.21 14.35 18.01
CA ASN A 66 9.26 15.72 18.50
C ASN A 66 8.16 16.01 19.53
N LEU A 67 6.90 15.61 19.27
CA LEU A 67 5.81 15.78 20.22
C LEU A 67 6.08 15.04 21.54
N LEU A 68 6.62 13.83 21.46
CA LEU A 68 6.92 13.03 22.65
C LEU A 68 8.03 13.64 23.49
N PHE A 69 9.05 14.21 22.85
CA PHE A 69 10.13 14.92 23.53
C PHE A 69 9.54 16.03 24.43
N TRP A 70 8.69 16.89 23.86
CA TRP A 70 8.05 17.98 24.63
C TRP A 70 7.04 17.48 25.67
N ALA A 71 6.33 16.39 25.39
CA ALA A 71 5.40 15.80 26.35
C ALA A 71 6.12 15.24 27.58
N CYS A 72 7.27 14.58 27.40
CA CYS A 72 8.09 14.07 28.50
C CYS A 72 8.73 15.19 29.34
N GLU A 73 8.98 16.37 28.76
CA GLU A 73 9.45 17.54 29.49
C GLU A 73 8.34 18.29 30.24
N ASN A 74 7.07 17.95 30.03
CA ASN A 74 5.94 18.61 30.70
C ASN A 74 5.72 18.05 32.11
N PRO A 75 5.92 18.85 33.18
CA PRO A 75 5.75 18.40 34.57
C PRO A 75 4.30 18.08 34.94
N ASN A 76 3.32 18.53 34.15
CA ASN A 76 1.90 18.29 34.38
C ASN A 76 1.36 17.08 33.62
N TYR A 77 2.19 16.39 32.83
CA TYR A 77 1.76 15.21 32.11
C TYR A 77 1.87 13.99 33.05
N THR A 78 0.75 13.39 33.42
CA THR A 78 0.73 12.31 34.44
C THR A 78 0.47 10.93 33.86
N ASP A 79 0.09 10.85 32.58
CA ASP A 79 -0.46 9.65 31.96
C ASP A 79 0.57 8.80 31.21
N HIS A 80 1.87 9.07 31.43
CA HIS A 80 2.99 8.38 30.78
C HIS A 80 2.88 6.84 30.81
N LYS A 81 2.30 6.26 31.86
CA LYS A 81 2.17 4.80 32.02
C LYS A 81 1.22 4.14 31.02
N ALA A 82 0.17 4.84 30.58
CA ALA A 82 -0.77 4.33 29.59
C ALA A 82 -0.33 4.67 28.17
N ASP A 83 0.23 5.87 28.00
CA ASP A 83 0.50 6.43 26.67
C ASP A 83 1.82 5.91 26.07
N LEU A 84 2.86 5.65 26.88
CA LEU A 84 4.13 5.11 26.36
C LEU A 84 3.97 3.72 25.71
N PRO A 85 3.24 2.76 26.31
CA PRO A 85 2.95 1.49 25.62
C PRO A 85 2.12 1.66 24.34
N ALA A 86 1.10 2.54 24.37
CA ALA A 86 0.27 2.81 23.20
C ALA A 86 1.09 3.43 22.05
N LEU A 87 1.97 4.38 22.37
CA LEU A 87 2.92 4.94 21.43
C LEU A 87 3.90 3.88 20.91
N GLY A 88 4.45 3.04 21.78
CA GLY A 88 5.35 1.96 21.38
C GLY A 88 4.69 1.02 20.37
N ALA A 89 3.42 0.67 20.58
CA ALA A 89 2.63 -0.11 19.63
C ALA A 89 2.42 0.64 18.30
N PHE A 90 2.06 1.92 18.36
CA PHE A 90 1.89 2.76 17.18
C PHE A 90 3.17 2.86 16.34
N LEU A 91 4.31 3.12 16.97
CA LEU A 91 5.60 3.24 16.30
C LEU A 91 6.03 1.91 15.67
N LYS A 92 5.80 0.79 16.34
CA LYS A 92 6.05 -0.55 15.80
C LYS A 92 5.27 -0.78 14.50
N HIS A 93 3.96 -0.52 14.52
CA HIS A 93 3.12 -0.71 13.34
C HIS A 93 3.46 0.27 12.21
N THR A 94 3.82 1.51 12.54
CA THR A 94 4.26 2.48 11.52
C THR A 94 5.57 2.05 10.85
N ALA A 95 6.50 1.46 11.61
CA ALA A 95 7.72 0.89 11.03
C ALA A 95 7.42 -0.32 10.12
N ASP A 96 6.46 -1.18 10.49
CA ASP A 96 6.03 -2.28 9.65
C ASP A 96 5.36 -1.79 8.34
N MET A 97 4.56 -0.71 8.42
CA MET A 97 3.95 -0.06 7.24
C MET A 97 5.00 0.56 6.31
N ALA A 98 5.99 1.27 6.86
CA ALA A 98 7.08 1.85 6.08
C ALA A 98 7.89 0.77 5.33
N ARG A 99 8.21 -0.35 6.00
CA ARG A 99 8.88 -1.50 5.37
C ARG A 99 8.02 -2.16 4.29
N ALA A 100 6.72 -2.29 4.52
CA ALA A 100 5.81 -2.85 3.53
C ALA A 100 5.75 -1.97 2.27
N ALA A 101 5.64 -0.65 2.44
CA ALA A 101 5.66 0.31 1.34
C ALA A 101 6.99 0.26 0.55
N GLU A 102 8.12 0.21 1.25
CA GLU A 102 9.45 0.05 0.66
C GLU A 102 9.57 -1.25 -0.16
N PHE A 103 9.16 -2.38 0.43
CA PHE A 103 9.21 -3.68 -0.24
C PHE A 103 8.36 -3.69 -1.52
N MET A 104 7.14 -3.16 -1.44
CA MET A 104 6.23 -3.07 -2.59
C MET A 104 6.81 -2.20 -3.69
N ALA A 105 7.31 -1.02 -3.34
CA ALA A 105 7.92 -0.09 -4.30
C ALA A 105 9.11 -0.74 -5.02
N GLY A 106 10.02 -1.36 -4.26
CA GLY A 106 11.18 -2.05 -4.83
C GLY A 106 10.79 -3.23 -5.72
N ASN A 107 9.79 -4.02 -5.34
CA ASN A 107 9.31 -5.14 -6.16
C ASN A 107 8.73 -4.66 -7.50
N LEU A 108 7.88 -3.63 -7.47
CA LEU A 108 7.26 -3.09 -8.66
C LEU A 108 8.29 -2.46 -9.61
N GLU A 109 9.28 -1.76 -9.07
CA GLU A 109 10.38 -1.20 -9.86
C GLU A 109 11.24 -2.30 -10.50
N ALA A 110 11.53 -3.38 -9.77
CA ALA A 110 12.27 -4.53 -10.29
C ALA A 110 11.53 -5.19 -11.47
N LEU A 111 10.23 -5.47 -11.31
CA LEU A 111 9.38 -6.02 -12.37
C LEU A 111 9.30 -5.09 -13.60
N ALA A 112 9.18 -3.78 -13.38
CA ALA A 112 9.18 -2.81 -14.46
C ALA A 112 10.50 -2.84 -15.27
N ASN A 113 11.63 -3.03 -14.59
CA ASN A 113 12.94 -3.13 -15.24
C ASN A 113 13.08 -4.44 -16.04
N GLU A 114 12.64 -5.58 -15.49
CA GLU A 114 12.62 -6.87 -16.20
C GLU A 114 11.81 -6.79 -17.52
N LEU A 115 10.62 -6.18 -17.49
CA LEU A 115 9.81 -5.98 -18.70
C LEU A 115 10.49 -5.06 -19.73
N THR A 116 11.30 -4.09 -19.28
CA THR A 116 12.10 -3.25 -20.18
C THR A 116 13.10 -4.09 -20.94
N GLU A 117 13.85 -4.92 -20.21
CA GLU A 117 14.92 -5.76 -20.75
C GLU A 117 14.36 -6.81 -21.71
N GLU A 118 13.23 -7.42 -21.37
CA GLU A 118 12.52 -8.36 -22.25
C GLU A 118 12.08 -7.69 -23.56
N SER A 119 11.48 -6.50 -23.49
CA SER A 119 11.05 -5.76 -24.68
C SER A 119 12.22 -5.31 -25.56
N ALA A 120 13.37 -4.99 -24.96
CA ALA A 120 14.58 -4.57 -25.68
C ALA A 120 15.26 -5.73 -26.41
N ASN A 121 15.04 -6.97 -25.98
CA ASN A 121 15.70 -8.16 -26.50
C ASN A 121 14.80 -9.01 -27.41
N ALA A 122 13.59 -8.54 -27.73
CA ALA A 122 12.67 -9.19 -28.65
C ALA A 122 13.22 -9.17 -30.09
N PRO A 123 13.18 -10.29 -30.84
CA PRO A 123 13.65 -10.32 -32.23
C PRO A 123 12.78 -9.43 -33.12
N ILE A 124 13.44 -8.62 -33.96
CA ILE A 124 12.84 -7.70 -34.95
C ILE A 124 12.14 -8.49 -36.06
#